data_AF-A0A0A8HZX2-F1
#
_entry.id   AF-A0A0A8HZX2-F1
#
_cell.length_a   1.000
_cell.length_b   1.000
_cell.length_c   1.000
_cell.angle_alpha   90.00
_cell.angle_beta   90.00
_cell.angle_gamma   90.00
#
_symmetry.space_group_name_H-M   'P 1'
#
loop_
_entity.id
_entity.type
_entity.pdbx_description
1 polymer ?
#
loop_
_entity_poly.entity_id
_entity_poly.type
_entity_poly.pdbx_seq_one_letter_code
_entity_poly.pdbx_strand_id
1 'polypeptide(L)'
;MNIFKILHSKEFIFAKECYKTCNSYCCKNPYFKFLSFAKNDNIILPMLEAEFLALNNQIQFKNTKHITFILKNNKKIKLYFVECDFKGLCSPHNLRPLICKLYPYFPIIDNDGNFIRARESTMYDLFYKDEKNHPCTLIQTNKKDIINQLKITTEEIRKVPIMIFIFKSLQYIDEALQKYFENIFSKKIFIDTLDRGGVIEFFKHYEKNSFTMQAFKNQEFIENIISLYNTLEQKYGEEFTQYFFE
;
A
#
# COMPACT_ATOMS: atom_id res chain seq x y z
N MET A 1 18.70 15.39 0.07
CA MET A 1 17.84 15.51 -1.14
C MET A 1 16.55 14.76 -0.86
N ASN A 2 15.37 15.40 -0.95
CA ASN A 2 14.10 14.73 -0.62
C ASN A 2 13.73 13.72 -1.73
N ILE A 3 13.86 12.42 -1.46
CA ILE A 3 13.55 11.33 -2.40
C ILE A 3 12.14 11.44 -2.99
N PHE A 4 11.18 12.00 -2.25
CA PHE A 4 9.81 12.17 -2.72
C PHE A 4 9.71 13.15 -3.91
N LYS A 5 10.64 14.11 -4.05
CA LYS A 5 10.73 14.92 -5.27
C LYS A 5 11.13 14.11 -6.50
N ILE A 6 12.04 13.15 -6.34
CA ILE A 6 12.46 12.22 -7.40
C ILE A 6 11.33 11.25 -7.72
N LEU A 7 10.59 10.79 -6.70
CA LEU A 7 9.43 9.94 -6.93
C LEU A 7 8.46 10.61 -7.89
N HIS A 8 8.20 11.91 -7.76
CA HIS A 8 7.20 12.61 -8.60
C HIS A 8 7.59 12.72 -10.07
N SER A 9 8.88 12.71 -10.42
CA SER A 9 9.30 12.73 -11.82
C SER A 9 9.31 11.35 -12.49
N LYS A 10 9.15 10.26 -11.71
CA LYS A 10 9.24 8.88 -12.21
C LYS A 10 7.90 8.20 -12.34
N GLU A 11 7.82 7.27 -13.28
CA GLU A 11 6.79 6.23 -13.33
C GLU A 11 7.48 4.87 -13.18
N PHE A 12 6.89 3.98 -12.37
CA PHE A 12 7.43 2.63 -12.18
C PHE A 12 6.68 1.64 -13.05
N ILE A 13 5.36 1.60 -12.90
CA ILE A 13 4.46 0.86 -13.78
C ILE A 13 3.62 1.83 -14.59
N PHE A 14 3.71 1.71 -15.92
CA PHE A 14 2.88 2.44 -16.86
C PHE A 14 2.24 1.46 -17.85
N ALA A 15 0.91 1.36 -17.78
CA ALA A 15 0.12 0.65 -18.75
C ALA A 15 -0.94 1.62 -19.28
N LYS A 16 -0.76 2.08 -20.52
CA LYS A 16 -1.63 3.07 -21.15
C LYS A 16 -3.09 2.60 -21.09
N GLU A 17 -3.97 3.44 -20.55
CA GLU A 17 -5.42 3.20 -20.49
C GLU A 17 -5.86 1.91 -19.76
N CYS A 18 -5.01 1.31 -18.91
CA CYS A 18 -5.37 0.07 -18.20
C CYS A 18 -6.63 0.20 -17.33
N TYR A 19 -6.93 1.40 -16.83
CA TYR A 19 -8.15 1.66 -16.07
C TYR A 19 -9.43 1.39 -16.89
N LYS A 20 -9.38 1.48 -18.23
CA LYS A 20 -10.54 1.20 -19.09
C LYS A 20 -10.87 -0.29 -19.19
N THR A 21 -9.90 -1.18 -18.91
CA THR A 21 -10.08 -2.63 -19.08
C THR A 21 -10.70 -3.32 -17.86
N CYS A 22 -10.69 -2.67 -16.70
CA CYS A 22 -11.15 -3.21 -15.42
C CYS A 22 -12.08 -2.28 -14.64
N ASN A 23 -12.81 -1.38 -15.34
CA ASN A 23 -13.67 -0.36 -14.73
C ASN A 23 -12.96 0.43 -13.62
N SER A 24 -11.71 0.81 -13.86
CA SER A 24 -10.85 1.53 -12.94
C SER A 24 -10.70 0.85 -11.58
N TYR A 25 -10.69 -0.48 -11.49
CA TYR A 25 -10.56 -1.24 -10.23
C TYR A 25 -9.45 -0.70 -9.29
N CYS A 26 -8.28 -0.35 -9.84
CA CYS A 26 -7.18 0.22 -9.07
C CYS A 26 -7.46 1.59 -8.43
N CYS A 27 -8.51 2.27 -8.89
CA CYS A 27 -8.93 3.62 -8.49
C CYS A 27 -10.41 3.69 -8.07
N LYS A 28 -11.10 2.56 -7.98
CA LYS A 28 -12.49 2.44 -7.54
C LYS A 28 -12.61 1.23 -6.64
N ASN A 29 -13.13 1.41 -5.43
CA ASN A 29 -13.43 0.29 -4.55
C ASN A 29 -14.65 -0.48 -5.09
N PRO A 30 -14.51 -1.67 -5.71
CA PRO A 30 -15.65 -2.37 -6.30
C PRO A 30 -16.55 -3.04 -5.24
N TYR A 31 -16.09 -3.04 -3.99
CA TYR A 31 -16.75 -3.71 -2.86
C TYR A 31 -17.53 -2.76 -1.97
N PHE A 32 -17.63 -1.47 -2.33
CA PHE A 32 -18.36 -0.47 -1.54
C PHE A 32 -19.81 -0.88 -1.22
N LYS A 33 -20.44 -1.69 -2.10
CA LYS A 33 -21.79 -2.24 -1.89
C LYS A 33 -21.90 -3.24 -0.73
N PHE A 34 -20.78 -3.81 -0.31
CA PHE A 34 -20.68 -4.73 0.83
C PHE A 34 -20.27 -4.02 2.13
N LEU A 35 -19.98 -2.73 2.07
CA LEU A 35 -19.59 -1.90 3.21
C LEU A 35 -20.84 -1.22 3.82
N SER A 36 -20.89 -1.16 5.14
CA SER A 36 -22.02 -0.60 5.89
C SER A 36 -21.93 0.91 6.04
N PHE A 37 -20.71 1.46 6.13
CA PHE A 37 -20.42 2.87 6.40
C PHE A 37 -19.75 3.56 5.21
N ALA A 38 -18.71 2.95 4.63
CA ALA A 38 -17.98 3.52 3.49
C ALA A 38 -18.68 3.23 2.15
N LYS A 39 -19.86 3.83 1.94
CA LYS A 39 -20.74 3.56 0.78
C LYS A 39 -20.37 4.30 -0.51
N ASN A 40 -19.11 4.71 -0.68
CA ASN A 40 -18.63 5.33 -1.92
C ASN A 40 -17.56 4.44 -2.58
N ASP A 41 -17.38 4.61 -3.88
CA ASP A 41 -16.38 3.88 -4.66
C ASP A 41 -14.99 4.53 -4.59
N ASN A 42 -14.77 5.51 -3.72
CA ASN A 42 -13.47 6.16 -3.59
C ASN A 42 -12.45 5.22 -2.94
N ILE A 43 -11.18 5.46 -3.25
CA ILE A 43 -10.07 4.73 -2.65
C ILE A 43 -9.37 5.60 -1.61
N ILE A 44 -8.89 4.97 -0.54
CA ILE A 44 -8.06 5.63 0.46
C ILE A 44 -6.59 5.34 0.14
N LEU A 45 -5.81 6.41 -0.03
CA LEU A 45 -4.40 6.36 -0.36
C LEU A 45 -3.57 6.69 0.89
N PRO A 46 -2.87 5.70 1.48
CA PRO A 46 -1.96 5.95 2.58
C PRO A 46 -0.65 6.56 2.05
N MET A 47 -0.17 7.61 2.71
CA MET A 47 1.07 8.30 2.38
C MET A 47 1.83 8.66 3.65
N LEU A 48 3.16 8.60 3.61
CA LEU A 48 3.98 9.22 4.65
C LEU A 48 3.84 10.74 4.57
N GLU A 49 4.02 11.44 5.69
CA GLU A 49 4.00 12.91 5.72
C GLU A 49 4.90 13.55 4.67
N ALA A 50 6.14 13.06 4.50
CA ALA A 50 7.06 13.60 3.51
C ALA A 50 6.56 13.46 2.06
N GLU A 51 5.85 12.36 1.75
CA GLU A 51 5.19 12.16 0.45
C GLU A 51 3.99 13.08 0.29
N PHE A 52 3.12 13.10 1.30
CA PHE A 52 1.92 13.91 1.31
C PHE A 52 2.26 15.40 1.13
N LEU A 53 3.20 15.94 1.91
CA LEU A 53 3.62 17.34 1.81
C LEU A 53 4.25 17.65 0.45
N ALA A 54 4.99 16.71 -0.14
CA ALA A 54 5.56 16.91 -1.46
C ALA A 54 4.47 16.98 -2.53
N LEU A 55 3.41 16.17 -2.44
CA LEU A 55 2.32 16.09 -3.43
C LEU A 55 1.25 17.16 -3.22
N ASN A 56 0.91 17.49 -1.97
CA ASN A 56 -0.21 18.36 -1.65
C ASN A 56 -0.01 19.81 -2.16
N ASN A 57 1.24 20.22 -2.36
CA ASN A 57 1.58 21.48 -3.02
C ASN A 57 1.25 21.51 -4.52
N GLN A 58 0.93 20.35 -5.12
CA GLN A 58 0.68 20.19 -6.55
C GLN A 58 -0.72 19.64 -6.84
N ILE A 59 -1.20 18.71 -6.00
CA ILE A 59 -2.54 18.14 -6.05
C ILE A 59 -3.23 18.48 -4.72
N GLN A 60 -4.25 19.32 -4.76
CA GLN A 60 -5.00 19.66 -3.56
C GLN A 60 -5.89 18.47 -3.13
N PHE A 61 -5.39 17.66 -2.21
CA PHE A 61 -6.14 16.53 -1.68
C PHE A 61 -7.26 17.00 -0.74
N LYS A 62 -8.46 16.45 -0.93
CA LYS A 62 -9.63 16.70 -0.07
C LYS A 62 -9.78 15.55 0.95
N ASN A 63 -10.49 15.83 2.04
CA ASN A 63 -10.86 14.83 3.06
C ASN A 63 -9.68 14.03 3.63
N THR A 64 -8.60 14.75 3.93
CA THR A 64 -7.38 14.15 4.45
C THR A 64 -7.49 13.90 5.95
N LYS A 65 -7.25 12.66 6.38
CA LYS A 65 -7.06 12.29 7.79
C LYS A 65 -5.61 11.92 8.03
N HIS A 66 -5.14 12.00 9.26
CA HIS A 66 -3.82 11.48 9.62
C HIS A 66 -3.84 10.77 10.96
N ILE A 67 -2.90 9.85 11.12
CA ILE A 67 -2.60 9.16 12.37
C ILE A 67 -1.12 9.37 12.67
N THR A 68 -0.82 9.71 13.93
CA THR A 68 0.55 9.80 14.43
C THR A 68 0.87 8.56 15.25
N PHE A 69 1.89 7.82 14.85
CA PHE A 69 2.47 6.73 15.61
C PHE A 69 3.65 7.26 16.41
N ILE A 70 3.70 6.92 17.70
CA ILE A 70 4.83 7.24 18.56
C ILE A 70 5.67 5.97 18.68
N LEU A 71 6.92 6.03 18.23
CA LEU A 71 7.90 4.96 18.37
C LEU A 71 8.45 4.91 19.80
N LYS A 72 9.09 3.80 20.18
CA LYS A 72 9.65 3.61 21.54
C LYS A 72 10.70 4.66 21.92
N ASN A 73 11.38 5.25 20.95
CA ASN A 73 12.34 6.34 21.14
C ASN A 73 11.67 7.74 21.11
N ASN A 74 10.34 7.81 21.27
CA ASN A 74 9.49 9.00 21.17
C ASN A 74 9.45 9.67 19.79
N LYS A 75 10.15 9.14 18.78
CA LYS A 75 10.03 9.65 17.41
C LYS A 75 8.63 9.40 16.88
N LYS A 76 8.13 10.32 16.06
CA LYS A 76 6.78 10.27 15.50
C LYS A 76 6.82 9.93 14.02
N ILE A 77 5.89 9.08 13.60
CA ILE A 77 5.56 8.82 12.20
C ILE A 77 4.14 9.31 11.97
N LYS A 78 3.95 10.22 11.01
CA LYS A 78 2.62 10.65 10.60
C LYS A 78 2.26 10.01 9.25
N LEU A 79 1.18 9.24 9.26
CA LEU A 79 0.57 8.67 8.07
C LEU A 79 -0.68 9.46 7.71
N TYR A 80 -0.73 9.92 6.47
CA TYR A 80 -1.88 10.57 5.87
C TYR A 80 -2.72 9.55 5.11
N PHE A 81 -4.03 9.67 5.24
CA PHE A 81 -5.03 8.89 4.53
C PHE A 81 -5.86 9.86 3.70
N VAL A 82 -5.65 9.81 2.40
CA VAL A 82 -6.31 10.70 1.45
C VAL A 82 -7.38 9.94 0.69
N GLU A 83 -8.59 10.50 0.67
CA GLU A 83 -9.65 10.03 -0.20
C GLU A 83 -9.39 10.51 -1.63
N CYS A 84 -9.35 9.58 -2.58
CA CYS A 84 -9.13 9.87 -3.99
C CYS A 84 -10.32 9.40 -4.84
N ASP A 85 -10.84 10.32 -5.64
CA ASP A 85 -12.01 10.17 -6.52
C ASP A 85 -11.66 10.33 -8.01
N PHE A 86 -10.36 10.36 -8.36
CA PHE A 86 -9.88 10.58 -9.72
C PHE A 86 -10.24 9.45 -10.71
N LYS A 87 -10.57 8.25 -10.21
CA LYS A 87 -11.12 7.14 -11.02
C LYS A 87 -10.26 6.74 -12.24
N GLY A 88 -8.95 6.93 -12.16
CA GLY A 88 -7.98 6.64 -13.23
C GLY A 88 -7.67 7.83 -14.17
N LEU A 89 -8.28 8.99 -13.94
CA LEU A 89 -8.15 10.20 -14.77
C LEU A 89 -7.06 11.17 -14.25
N CYS A 90 -6.03 10.65 -13.59
CA CYS A 90 -4.96 11.48 -13.01
C CYS A 90 -4.17 12.20 -14.11
N SER A 91 -4.10 13.54 -14.03
CA SER A 91 -3.31 14.37 -14.93
C SER A 91 -2.58 15.47 -14.15
N PRO A 92 -1.25 15.61 -14.28
CA PRO A 92 -0.34 14.68 -14.97
C PRO A 92 -0.13 13.36 -14.19
N HIS A 93 0.07 12.26 -14.92
CA HIS A 93 0.08 10.89 -14.36
C HIS A 93 1.29 10.60 -13.44
N ASN A 94 2.36 11.37 -13.59
CA ASN A 94 3.53 11.31 -12.73
C ASN A 94 3.30 11.93 -11.33
N LEU A 95 2.20 12.65 -11.08
CA LEU A 95 1.90 13.18 -9.74
C LEU A 95 1.05 12.23 -8.88
N ARG A 96 0.93 10.96 -9.28
CA ARG A 96 0.26 9.96 -8.46
C ARG A 96 1.06 9.62 -7.19
N PRO A 97 0.42 9.26 -6.07
CA PRO A 97 1.10 8.67 -4.92
C PRO A 97 1.89 7.40 -5.30
N LEU A 98 2.93 7.09 -4.54
CA LEU A 98 3.83 5.96 -4.71
C LEU A 98 3.06 4.65 -4.89
N ILE A 99 2.05 4.38 -4.05
CA ILE A 99 1.26 3.15 -4.13
C ILE A 99 0.56 3.00 -5.49
N CYS A 100 0.07 4.11 -6.06
CA CYS A 100 -0.55 4.12 -7.39
C CYS A 100 0.47 3.94 -8.52
N LYS A 101 1.73 4.35 -8.31
CA LYS A 101 2.81 4.16 -9.28
C LYS A 101 3.36 2.73 -9.31
N LEU A 102 3.22 2.02 -8.19
CA LEU A 102 3.65 0.63 -8.04
C LEU A 102 2.57 -0.37 -8.47
N TYR A 103 1.29 0.00 -8.34
CA TYR A 103 0.16 -0.89 -8.68
C TYR A 103 0.34 -1.60 -10.04
N PRO A 104 0.06 -2.93 -10.15
CA PRO A 104 -0.58 -3.78 -9.15
C PRO A 104 0.33 -4.45 -8.11
N TYR A 105 1.65 -4.21 -8.12
CA TYR A 105 2.56 -4.89 -7.20
C TYR A 105 3.59 -3.95 -6.56
N PHE A 106 4.01 -4.23 -5.34
CA PHE A 106 5.17 -3.59 -4.72
C PHE A 106 6.32 -4.60 -4.51
N PRO A 107 7.58 -4.13 -4.45
CA PRO A 107 8.71 -5.01 -4.28
C PRO A 107 8.85 -5.48 -2.83
N ILE A 108 9.07 -6.78 -2.66
CA ILE A 108 9.58 -7.37 -1.42
C ILE A 108 11.10 -7.39 -1.51
N ILE A 109 11.75 -6.87 -0.47
CA ILE A 109 13.19 -6.63 -0.44
C ILE A 109 13.83 -7.08 0.87
N ASP A 110 15.15 -7.26 0.85
CA ASP A 110 15.94 -7.40 2.07
C ASP A 110 16.32 -6.03 2.69
N ASN A 111 17.17 -6.06 3.73
CA ASN A 111 17.65 -4.85 4.42
C ASN A 111 18.71 -4.05 3.63
N ASP A 112 19.13 -4.57 2.48
CA ASP A 112 20.07 -3.95 1.55
C ASP A 112 19.34 -3.38 0.32
N GLY A 113 18.01 -3.54 0.26
CA GLY A 113 17.21 -3.10 -0.87
C GLY A 113 17.25 -4.06 -2.07
N ASN A 114 17.79 -5.27 -1.93
CA ASN A 114 17.80 -6.24 -3.02
C ASN A 114 16.39 -6.78 -3.27
N PHE A 115 16.03 -6.93 -4.54
CA PHE A 115 14.71 -7.43 -4.93
C PHE A 115 14.65 -8.95 -4.68
N ILE A 116 13.67 -9.38 -3.87
CA ILE A 116 13.40 -10.79 -3.62
C ILE A 116 12.27 -11.27 -4.54
N ARG A 117 11.12 -10.59 -4.47
CA ARG A 117 9.91 -10.91 -5.25
C ARG A 117 8.96 -9.72 -5.29
N ALA A 118 7.85 -9.87 -6.01
CA ALA A 118 6.74 -8.91 -5.98
C ALA A 118 5.60 -9.41 -5.07
N ARG A 119 4.79 -8.48 -4.57
CA ARG A 119 3.56 -8.74 -3.80
C ARG A 119 2.46 -7.76 -4.21
N GLU A 120 1.22 -8.18 -4.15
CA GLU A 120 0.05 -7.39 -4.57
C GLU A 120 -0.06 -6.07 -3.78
N SER A 121 -0.34 -4.96 -4.46
CA SER A 121 -0.28 -3.61 -3.87
C SER A 121 -1.49 -3.20 -3.05
N THR A 122 -2.67 -3.77 -3.28
CA THR A 122 -3.84 -3.43 -2.46
C THR A 122 -4.14 -4.50 -1.45
N MET A 123 -4.64 -4.07 -0.29
CA MET A 123 -4.94 -4.97 0.83
C MET A 123 -5.95 -6.07 0.49
N TYR A 124 -6.88 -5.84 -0.44
CA TYR A 124 -7.84 -6.88 -0.85
C TYR A 124 -7.33 -7.73 -2.03
N ASP A 125 -6.40 -7.24 -2.86
CA ASP A 125 -5.77 -8.05 -3.92
C ASP A 125 -5.02 -9.26 -3.32
N LEU A 126 -4.51 -9.12 -2.09
CA LEU A 126 -3.88 -10.19 -1.30
C LEU A 126 -4.79 -11.41 -1.05
N PHE A 127 -6.11 -11.22 -1.14
CA PHE A 127 -7.10 -12.24 -0.86
C PHE A 127 -7.69 -12.83 -2.14
N TYR A 128 -7.01 -12.68 -3.28
CA TYR A 128 -7.33 -13.44 -4.48
C TYR A 128 -6.45 -14.68 -4.59
N LYS A 129 -7.07 -15.84 -4.83
CA LYS A 129 -6.36 -17.10 -5.04
C LYS A 129 -5.92 -17.28 -6.48
N ASP A 130 -6.84 -17.04 -7.43
CA ASP A 130 -6.57 -17.17 -8.86
C ASP A 130 -6.49 -15.80 -9.52
N GLU A 131 -5.36 -15.55 -10.19
CA GLU A 131 -5.13 -14.34 -10.98
C GLU A 131 -6.20 -14.15 -12.06
N LYS A 132 -6.76 -15.24 -12.62
CA LYS A 132 -7.82 -15.17 -13.63
C LYS A 132 -9.12 -14.60 -13.10
N ASN A 133 -9.38 -14.76 -11.81
CA ASN A 133 -10.57 -14.22 -11.14
C ASN A 133 -10.35 -12.78 -10.66
N HIS A 134 -9.11 -12.30 -10.68
CA HIS A 134 -8.75 -10.98 -10.19
C HIS A 134 -9.35 -9.88 -11.09
N PRO A 135 -10.03 -8.84 -10.60
CA PRO A 135 -10.74 -7.88 -11.46
C PRO A 135 -9.81 -7.00 -12.30
N CYS A 136 -8.57 -6.79 -11.84
CA CYS A 136 -7.55 -6.08 -12.60
C CYS A 136 -6.97 -6.92 -13.75
N THR A 137 -7.18 -6.48 -14.98
CA THR A 137 -6.64 -7.12 -16.20
C THR A 137 -5.12 -7.22 -16.18
N LEU A 138 -4.41 -6.23 -15.62
CA LEU A 138 -2.95 -6.26 -15.53
C LEU A 138 -2.44 -7.47 -14.72
N ILE A 139 -3.17 -7.85 -13.67
CA ILE A 139 -2.86 -9.05 -12.88
C ILE A 139 -3.16 -10.31 -13.70
N GLN A 140 -4.30 -10.34 -14.42
CA GLN A 140 -4.70 -11.49 -15.22
C GLN A 140 -3.73 -11.82 -16.36
N THR A 141 -3.20 -10.81 -17.07
CA THR A 141 -2.55 -11.01 -18.37
C THR A 141 -1.08 -10.63 -18.43
N ASN A 142 -0.58 -9.78 -17.52
CA ASN A 142 0.74 -9.15 -17.67
C ASN A 142 1.67 -9.32 -16.46
N LYS A 143 1.36 -10.25 -15.54
CA LYS A 143 2.10 -10.41 -14.27
C LYS A 143 3.63 -10.45 -14.44
N LYS A 144 4.15 -11.31 -15.34
CA LYS A 144 5.60 -11.47 -15.53
C LYS A 144 6.28 -10.17 -15.99
N ASP A 145 5.69 -9.50 -16.96
CA ASP A 145 6.23 -8.25 -17.52
C ASP A 145 6.19 -7.13 -16.48
N ILE A 146 5.10 -7.01 -15.73
CA ILE A 146 4.96 -6.01 -14.67
C ILE A 146 5.96 -6.26 -13.55
N ILE A 147 6.17 -7.50 -13.13
CA ILE A 147 7.17 -7.84 -12.12
C ILE A 147 8.58 -7.47 -12.60
N ASN A 148 8.88 -7.72 -13.87
CA ASN A 148 10.16 -7.34 -14.45
C ASN A 148 10.34 -5.81 -14.52
N GLN A 149 9.31 -5.08 -14.98
CA GLN A 149 9.30 -3.62 -14.96
C GLN A 149 9.47 -3.07 -13.55
N LEU A 150 8.76 -3.62 -12.57
CA LEU A 150 8.86 -3.23 -11.17
C LEU A 150 10.29 -3.42 -10.65
N LYS A 151 10.91 -4.59 -10.92
CA LYS A 151 12.28 -4.88 -10.50
C LYS A 151 13.28 -3.84 -11.03
N ILE A 152 13.18 -3.50 -12.31
CA ILE A 152 14.08 -2.59 -13.02
C ILE A 152 13.82 -1.14 -12.56
N THR A 153 12.59 -0.67 -12.69
CA THR A 153 12.25 0.75 -12.48
C THR A 153 12.37 1.18 -11.03
N THR A 154 12.23 0.25 -10.08
CA THR A 154 12.38 0.54 -8.65
C THR A 154 13.81 0.39 -8.14
N GLU A 155 14.78 0.00 -8.97
CA GLU A 155 16.13 -0.33 -8.50
C GLU A 155 16.78 0.78 -7.65
N GLU A 156 16.75 2.01 -8.13
CA GLU A 156 17.35 3.14 -7.40
C GLU A 156 16.62 3.42 -6.10
N ILE A 157 15.29 3.41 -6.11
CA ILE A 157 14.50 3.76 -4.93
C ILE A 157 14.57 2.67 -3.86
N ARG A 158 14.71 1.39 -4.24
CA ARG A 158 14.82 0.27 -3.29
C ARG A 158 16.07 0.36 -2.41
N LYS A 159 17.09 1.09 -2.85
CA LYS A 159 18.35 1.29 -2.10
C LYS A 159 18.29 2.49 -1.15
N VAL A 160 17.23 3.31 -1.20
CA VAL A 160 17.10 4.49 -0.33
C VAL A 160 16.56 4.06 1.05
N PRO A 161 17.18 4.46 2.18
CA PRO A 161 16.82 3.93 3.50
C PRO A 161 15.34 4.07 3.88
N ILE A 162 14.74 5.24 3.64
CA ILE A 162 13.31 5.43 3.92
C ILE A 162 12.41 4.55 3.03
N MET A 163 12.82 4.28 1.80
CA MET A 163 12.09 3.39 0.91
C MET A 163 12.23 1.93 1.35
N ILE A 164 13.37 1.53 1.91
CA ILE A 164 13.54 0.21 2.53
C ILE A 164 12.52 0.05 3.67
N PHE A 165 12.41 1.06 4.52
CA PHE A 165 11.42 1.08 5.60
C PHE A 165 9.99 0.98 5.07
N ILE A 166 9.63 1.74 4.03
CA ILE A 166 8.29 1.70 3.43
C ILE A 166 7.97 0.31 2.89
N PHE A 167 8.83 -0.27 2.05
CA PHE A 167 8.55 -1.57 1.41
C PHE A 167 8.45 -2.70 2.43
N LYS A 168 9.31 -2.70 3.45
CA LYS A 168 9.24 -3.69 4.53
C LYS A 168 8.04 -3.47 5.45
N SER A 169 7.66 -2.22 5.71
CA SER A 169 6.44 -1.93 6.47
C SER A 169 5.18 -2.39 5.74
N LEU A 170 5.10 -2.18 4.42
CA LEU A 170 4.01 -2.72 3.59
C LEU A 170 3.93 -4.25 3.68
N GLN A 171 5.07 -4.92 3.62
CA GLN A 171 5.12 -6.38 3.82
C GLN A 171 4.52 -6.80 5.17
N TYR A 172 4.92 -6.14 6.27
CA TYR A 172 4.41 -6.47 7.61
C TYR A 172 2.92 -6.14 7.78
N ILE A 173 2.44 -5.09 7.12
CA ILE A 173 1.01 -4.75 7.07
C ILE A 173 0.23 -5.88 6.41
N ASP A 174 0.68 -6.37 5.26
CA ASP A 174 0.00 -7.44 4.54
C ASP A 174 -0.01 -8.76 5.33
N GLU A 175 1.11 -9.11 5.96
CA GLU A 175 1.24 -10.30 6.80
C GLU A 175 0.33 -10.24 8.03
N ALA A 176 0.29 -9.10 8.72
CA ALA A 176 -0.59 -8.88 9.85
C ALA A 176 -2.07 -8.93 9.44
N LEU A 177 -2.42 -8.38 8.27
CA LEU A 177 -3.78 -8.43 7.75
C LEU A 177 -4.18 -9.87 7.39
N GLN A 178 -3.33 -10.63 6.71
CA GLN A 178 -3.59 -12.04 6.40
C GLN A 178 -3.80 -12.85 7.67
N LYS A 179 -2.93 -12.69 8.68
CA LYS A 179 -3.05 -13.38 9.98
C LYS A 179 -4.33 -13.00 10.71
N TYR A 180 -4.74 -11.73 10.66
CA TYR A 180 -6.01 -11.27 11.25
C TYR A 180 -7.21 -12.01 10.65
N PHE A 181 -7.27 -12.12 9.32
CA PHE A 181 -8.35 -12.85 8.64
C PHE A 181 -8.25 -14.36 8.87
N GLU A 182 -7.05 -14.93 8.87
CA GLU A 182 -6.85 -16.35 9.18
C GLU A 182 -7.37 -16.72 10.58
N ASN A 183 -7.17 -15.84 11.57
CA ASN A 183 -7.69 -16.04 12.92
C ASN A 183 -9.22 -15.93 13.00
N ILE A 184 -9.85 -15.04 12.22
CA ILE A 184 -11.31 -14.89 12.20
C ILE A 184 -11.99 -16.09 11.55
N PHE A 185 -11.46 -16.53 10.41
CA PHE A 185 -12.05 -17.59 9.61
C PHE A 185 -11.50 -18.98 9.94
N SER A 186 -10.53 -19.08 10.86
CA SER A 186 -9.79 -20.29 11.23
C SER A 186 -9.14 -21.01 10.04
N LYS A 187 -8.89 -20.29 8.95
CA LYS A 187 -8.29 -20.77 7.71
C LYS A 187 -7.87 -19.59 6.84
N LYS A 188 -7.01 -19.87 5.87
CA LYS A 188 -6.73 -18.91 4.80
C LYS A 188 -7.98 -18.66 3.95
N ILE A 189 -8.31 -17.38 3.79
CA ILE A 189 -9.53 -16.94 3.10
C ILE A 189 -9.16 -16.29 1.76
N PHE A 190 -10.00 -16.49 0.74
CA PHE A 190 -9.83 -15.88 -0.57
C PHE A 190 -11.17 -15.43 -1.13
N ILE A 191 -11.30 -14.14 -1.46
CA ILE A 191 -12.54 -13.47 -1.92
C ILE A 191 -13.15 -14.18 -3.12
N ASP A 192 -12.33 -14.62 -4.08
CA ASP A 192 -12.77 -15.30 -5.30
C ASP A 192 -13.25 -16.75 -5.09
N THR A 193 -13.15 -17.25 -3.86
CA THR A 193 -13.63 -18.60 -3.49
C THR A 193 -14.86 -18.57 -2.58
N LEU A 194 -15.31 -17.38 -2.17
CA LEU A 194 -16.45 -17.21 -1.27
C LEU A 194 -17.76 -17.15 -2.04
N ASP A 195 -18.81 -17.69 -1.42
CA ASP A 195 -20.17 -17.37 -1.83
C ASP A 195 -20.55 -15.93 -1.43
N ARG A 196 -21.76 -15.50 -1.80
CA ARG A 196 -22.23 -14.15 -1.50
C ARG A 196 -22.25 -13.86 0.01
N GLY A 197 -22.58 -14.84 0.84
CA GLY A 197 -22.62 -14.68 2.30
C GLY A 197 -21.22 -14.44 2.86
N GLY A 198 -20.24 -15.25 2.43
CA GLY A 198 -18.84 -15.12 2.82
C GLY A 198 -18.21 -13.80 2.36
N VAL A 199 -18.54 -13.31 1.16
CA VAL A 199 -18.09 -11.98 0.70
C VAL A 199 -18.61 -10.87 1.62
N ILE A 200 -19.88 -10.91 2.00
CA ILE A 200 -20.47 -9.92 2.92
C ILE A 200 -19.78 -9.97 4.29
N GLU A 201 -19.55 -11.17 4.82
CA GLU A 201 -18.87 -11.36 6.09
C GLU A 201 -17.42 -10.87 6.04
N PHE A 202 -16.68 -11.20 4.98
CA PHE A 202 -15.32 -10.71 4.75
C PHE A 202 -15.27 -9.18 4.79
N PHE A 203 -16.14 -8.50 4.04
CA PHE A 203 -16.13 -7.04 3.98
C PHE A 203 -16.63 -6.37 5.27
N LYS A 204 -17.50 -7.02 6.05
CA LYS A 204 -17.84 -6.57 7.40
C LYS A 204 -16.61 -6.55 8.31
N HIS A 205 -15.78 -7.59 8.27
CA HIS A 205 -14.54 -7.65 9.05
C HIS A 205 -13.47 -6.69 8.50
N TYR A 206 -13.36 -6.57 7.18
CA TYR A 206 -12.49 -5.60 6.54
C TYR A 206 -12.82 -4.16 6.97
N GLU A 207 -14.10 -3.79 6.90
CA GLU A 207 -14.58 -2.48 7.32
C GLU A 207 -14.32 -2.25 8.82
N LYS A 208 -14.64 -3.23 9.68
CA LYS A 208 -14.32 -3.15 11.11
C LYS A 208 -12.82 -2.95 11.35
N ASN A 209 -11.96 -3.66 10.63
CA ASN A 209 -10.52 -3.48 10.75
C ASN A 209 -10.08 -2.09 10.29
N SER A 210 -10.67 -1.52 9.24
CA SER A 210 -10.35 -0.16 8.78
C SER A 210 -10.61 0.92 9.85
N PHE A 211 -11.62 0.71 10.70
CA PHE A 211 -11.93 1.62 11.80
C PHE A 211 -11.12 1.35 13.06
N THR A 212 -10.90 0.07 13.38
CA THR A 212 -10.33 -0.33 14.67
C THR A 212 -8.82 -0.57 14.62
N MET A 213 -8.27 -0.76 13.43
CA MET A 213 -6.87 -1.14 13.16
C MET A 213 -6.42 -2.39 13.93
N GLN A 214 -7.35 -3.31 14.22
CA GLN A 214 -7.10 -4.49 15.06
C GLN A 214 -5.97 -5.36 14.53
N ALA A 215 -5.88 -5.54 13.20
CA ALA A 215 -4.80 -6.29 12.57
C ALA A 215 -3.41 -5.76 12.94
N PHE A 216 -3.29 -4.46 13.24
CA PHE A 216 -2.01 -3.76 13.42
C PHE A 216 -1.74 -3.37 14.88
N LYS A 217 -2.59 -3.80 15.82
CA LYS A 217 -2.46 -3.52 17.26
C LYS A 217 -1.83 -4.67 18.05
N ASN A 218 -1.37 -5.70 17.36
CA ASN A 218 -0.74 -6.86 18.00
C ASN A 218 0.76 -6.60 18.25
N GLN A 219 1.30 -7.26 19.29
CA GLN A 219 2.67 -7.06 19.74
C GLN A 219 3.71 -7.40 18.66
N GLU A 220 3.49 -8.48 17.91
CA GLU A 220 4.39 -8.94 16.84
C GLU A 220 4.53 -7.90 15.73
N PHE A 221 3.42 -7.32 15.25
CA PHE A 221 3.46 -6.24 14.26
C PHE A 221 4.24 -5.02 14.77
N ILE A 222 3.96 -4.60 16.01
CA ILE A 222 4.63 -3.47 16.65
C ILE A 222 6.14 -3.73 16.77
N GLU A 223 6.54 -4.93 17.21
CA GLU A 223 7.93 -5.34 17.34
C GLU A 223 8.65 -5.41 15.99
N ASN A 224 7.98 -5.90 14.93
CA ASN A 224 8.54 -5.93 13.58
C ASN A 224 8.85 -4.53 13.06
N ILE A 225 7.93 -3.57 13.23
CA ILE A 225 8.14 -2.17 12.80
C ILE A 225 9.27 -1.51 13.61
N ILE A 226 9.32 -1.73 14.92
CA ILE A 226 10.37 -1.18 15.79
C ILE A 226 11.74 -1.79 15.46
N SER A 227 11.81 -3.10 15.30
CA SER A 227 13.03 -3.81 14.94
C SER A 227 13.57 -3.34 13.59
N LEU A 228 12.68 -3.14 12.62
CA LEU A 228 13.02 -2.56 11.33
C LEU A 228 13.57 -1.14 11.47
N TYR A 229 12.90 -0.27 12.22
CA TYR A 229 13.40 1.08 12.48
C TYR A 229 14.81 1.04 13.10
N ASN A 230 15.00 0.28 14.18
CA ASN A 230 16.29 0.22 14.89
C ASN A 230 17.40 -0.32 13.98
N THR A 231 17.10 -1.33 13.16
CA THR A 231 18.04 -1.90 12.20
C THR A 231 18.48 -0.86 11.17
N LEU A 232 17.54 -0.08 10.63
CA LEU A 232 17.84 0.94 9.63
C LEU A 232 18.51 2.18 10.23
N GLU A 233 18.15 2.57 11.45
CA GLU A 233 18.82 3.64 12.21
C GLU A 233 20.28 3.26 12.49
N GLN A 234 20.54 2.05 12.98
CA GLN A 234 21.90 1.57 13.23
C GLN A 234 22.74 1.53 11.95
N LYS A 235 22.14 1.20 10.81
CA LYS A 235 22.84 1.03 9.53
C LYS A 235 23.05 2.34 8.76
N TYR A 236 22.06 3.22 8.73
CA TYR A 236 22.03 4.39 7.85
C TYR A 236 22.05 5.73 8.60
N GLY A 237 21.85 5.75 9.92
CA GLY A 237 21.93 6.95 10.75
C GLY A 237 21.02 8.08 10.26
N GLU A 238 21.58 9.29 10.15
CA GLU A 238 20.86 10.52 9.78
C GLU A 238 20.15 10.42 8.42
N GLU A 239 20.72 9.68 7.45
CA GLU A 239 20.10 9.50 6.14
C GLU A 239 18.68 8.90 6.27
N PHE A 240 18.48 8.02 7.24
CA PHE A 240 17.20 7.42 7.57
C PHE A 240 16.40 8.26 8.56
N THR A 241 17.01 8.73 9.65
CA THR A 241 16.28 9.35 10.77
C THR A 241 15.73 10.74 10.45
N GLN A 242 16.24 11.43 9.42
CA GLN A 242 15.73 12.75 8.99
C GLN A 242 14.24 12.77 8.59
N TYR A 243 13.62 11.61 8.34
CA TYR A 243 12.20 11.48 8.00
C TYR A 243 11.30 11.29 9.24
N PHE A 244 11.88 11.26 10.43
CA PHE A 244 11.19 11.05 11.70
C PHE A 244 11.42 12.28 12.60
N PHE A 245 10.35 12.83 13.16
CA PHE A 245 10.39 14.05 13.97
C PHE A 245 10.09 13.77 15.43
N GLU A 246 10.33 14.76 16.29
CA GLU A 246 10.12 14.68 17.75
C GLU A 246 8.69 14.99 18.19
#